data_AF-A0A0E0ADZ2-F1
#
_entry.id   AF-A0A0E0ADZ2-F1
#
_cell.length_a   1.000
_cell.length_b   1.000
_cell.length_c   1.000
_cell.angle_alpha   90.00
_cell.angle_beta   90.00
_cell.angle_gamma   90.00
#
_symmetry.space_group_name_H-M   'P 1'
#
loop_
_entity.id
_entity.type
_entity.pdbx_description
1 polymer ?
#
loop_
_entity_poly.entity_id
_entity_poly.type
_entity_poly.pdbx_seq_one_letter_code
_entity_poly.pdbx_strand_id
1 'polypeptide(L)'
;MDGRRRSGGRPDVSYGNSDGIARNRSVILGTIHGYYKEALAVRPLDDLPELAPLLVAAGVCFGFADPTTNIIANTLSFLPPDHSAKKRKRKTKAAPSAAAARSSSETRAIAERSLEGLVTFLTSYFRYLPTWDALRYLRLANTDLLVAVRLIELNRGCYNTKEERFQISSYAARAALTCAASSARQPNVDGFIAASFSLASHLEFVTQAVIIADRGLRRSCCFLEF
;
A
#
# COMPACT_ATOMS: atom_id res chain seq x y z
N MET A 1 13.34 -11.61 -60.43
CA MET A 1 13.53 -10.80 -59.21
C MET A 1 12.24 -10.87 -58.41
N ASP A 2 12.17 -11.78 -57.44
CA ASP A 2 10.94 -12.04 -56.68
C ASP A 2 11.03 -11.35 -55.31
N GLY A 3 10.27 -10.27 -55.18
CA GLY A 3 10.30 -9.38 -54.02
C GLY A 3 9.44 -9.92 -52.89
N ARG A 4 10.03 -10.67 -51.96
CA ARG A 4 9.41 -10.99 -50.67
C ARG A 4 9.13 -9.70 -49.91
N ARG A 5 7.88 -9.25 -49.94
CA ARG A 5 7.35 -8.29 -48.97
C ARG A 5 7.45 -8.94 -47.60
N ARG A 6 8.38 -8.44 -46.78
CA ARG A 6 8.44 -8.75 -45.35
C ARG A 6 7.12 -8.29 -44.75
N SER A 7 6.29 -9.25 -44.37
CA SER A 7 5.12 -9.03 -43.52
C SER A 7 5.65 -8.51 -42.19
N GLY A 8 5.73 -7.18 -42.08
CA GLY A 8 5.94 -6.48 -40.83
C GLY A 8 4.67 -6.66 -40.01
N GLY A 9 4.56 -7.81 -39.35
CA GLY A 9 3.60 -8.01 -38.27
C GLY A 9 3.90 -6.95 -37.22
N ARG A 10 3.07 -5.89 -37.19
CA ARG A 10 3.00 -5.03 -36.01
C ARG A 10 2.74 -5.94 -34.82
N PRO A 11 3.45 -5.80 -33.69
CA PRO A 11 3.03 -6.47 -32.48
C PRO A 11 1.59 -6.02 -32.23
N ASP A 12 0.70 -6.99 -32.20
CA ASP A 12 -0.69 -6.81 -31.77
C ASP A 12 -0.64 -6.24 -30.36
N VAL A 13 -0.79 -4.91 -30.25
CA VAL A 13 -0.91 -4.22 -28.97
C VAL A 13 -2.31 -4.53 -28.49
N SER A 14 -2.48 -5.77 -28.01
CA SER A 14 -3.70 -6.28 -27.42
C SER A 14 -4.00 -5.44 -26.19
N TYR A 15 -4.88 -4.46 -26.36
CA TYR A 15 -5.51 -3.71 -25.29
C TYR A 15 -6.07 -4.73 -24.29
N GLY A 16 -5.44 -4.82 -23.12
CA GLY A 16 -5.91 -5.55 -21.94
C GLY A 16 -6.75 -6.80 -22.21
N ASN A 17 -6.13 -7.89 -22.68
CA ASN A 17 -6.79 -9.20 -22.74
C ASN A 17 -7.46 -9.49 -21.37
N SER A 18 -8.75 -9.85 -21.37
CA SER A 18 -9.54 -10.10 -20.15
C SER A 18 -8.85 -11.12 -19.24
N ASP A 19 -8.22 -12.13 -19.84
CA ASP A 19 -7.49 -13.18 -19.11
C ASP A 19 -6.23 -12.61 -18.45
N GLY A 20 -5.56 -11.66 -19.10
CA GLY A 20 -4.41 -10.96 -18.55
C GLY A 20 -4.79 -10.07 -17.37
N ILE A 21 -5.94 -9.39 -17.44
CA ILE A 21 -6.47 -8.58 -16.34
C ILE A 21 -6.82 -9.48 -15.15
N ALA A 22 -7.53 -10.58 -15.39
CA ALA A 22 -7.89 -11.55 -14.35
C ALA A 22 -6.64 -12.16 -13.69
N ARG A 23 -5.63 -12.53 -14.49
CA ARG A 23 -4.35 -13.04 -13.99
C ARG A 23 -3.63 -12.03 -13.11
N ASN A 24 -3.51 -10.77 -13.55
CA ASN A 24 -2.85 -9.73 -12.76
C ASN A 24 -3.59 -9.52 -11.43
N ARG A 25 -4.93 -9.45 -11.45
CA ARG A 25 -5.76 -9.34 -10.24
C ARG A 25 -5.49 -10.50 -9.28
N SER A 26 -5.47 -11.74 -9.78
CA SER A 26 -5.22 -12.93 -8.94
C SER A 26 -3.83 -12.89 -8.29
N VAL A 27 -2.80 -12.49 -9.03
CA VAL A 27 -1.43 -12.39 -8.49
C VAL A 27 -1.35 -11.33 -7.40
N ILE A 28 -1.93 -10.15 -7.65
CA ILE A 28 -1.92 -9.05 -6.67
C ILE A 28 -2.66 -9.45 -5.39
N LEU A 29 -3.83 -10.09 -5.50
CA LEU A 29 -4.55 -10.58 -4.32
C LEU A 29 -3.72 -11.60 -3.53
N GLY A 30 -2.99 -12.48 -4.21
CA GLY A 30 -2.04 -13.40 -3.55
C GLY A 30 -0.94 -12.66 -2.79
N THR A 31 -0.37 -11.61 -3.37
CA THR A 31 0.64 -10.76 -2.71
C THR A 31 0.06 -10.03 -1.51
N ILE A 32 -1.12 -9.42 -1.65
CA ILE A 32 -1.83 -8.74 -0.54
C ILE A 32 -2.09 -9.71 0.62
N HIS A 33 -2.53 -10.94 0.32
CA HIS A 33 -2.72 -11.97 1.34
C HIS A 33 -1.40 -12.30 2.08
N GLY A 34 -0.27 -12.24 1.39
CA GLY A 34 1.06 -12.34 2.00
C GLY A 34 1.29 -11.25 3.05
N TYR A 35 1.05 -9.99 2.69
CA TYR A 35 1.20 -8.85 3.61
C TYR A 35 0.28 -8.93 4.83
N TYR A 36 -0.97 -9.39 4.66
CA TYR A 36 -1.85 -9.62 5.82
C TYR A 36 -1.32 -10.71 6.75
N LYS A 37 -0.71 -11.78 6.22
CA LYS A 37 -0.07 -12.81 7.05
C LYS A 37 1.13 -12.26 7.81
N GLU A 38 1.95 -11.45 7.16
CA GLU A 38 3.10 -10.78 7.79
C GLU A 38 2.64 -9.82 8.89
N ALA A 39 1.66 -8.96 8.61
CA ALA A 39 1.11 -8.03 9.57
C ALA A 39 0.53 -8.77 10.79
N LEU A 40 -0.19 -9.87 10.57
CA LEU A 40 -0.74 -10.73 11.63
C LEU A 40 0.34 -11.44 12.45
N ALA A 41 1.54 -11.65 11.91
CA ALA A 41 2.67 -12.23 12.64
C ALA A 41 3.37 -11.21 13.56
N VAL A 42 3.11 -9.91 13.39
CA VAL A 42 3.63 -8.87 14.27
C VAL A 42 2.88 -8.94 15.60
N ARG A 43 3.61 -9.25 16.68
CA ARG A 43 3.11 -9.69 17.99
C ARG A 43 2.03 -8.85 18.70
N PRO A 44 1.80 -7.53 18.48
CA PRO A 44 0.71 -6.82 19.16
C PRO A 44 -0.70 -7.37 18.86
N LEU A 45 -0.86 -8.17 17.80
CA LEU A 45 -2.13 -8.75 17.38
C LEU A 45 -2.52 -10.05 18.12
N ASP A 46 -1.56 -10.77 18.69
CA ASP A 46 -1.84 -12.01 19.44
C ASP A 46 -2.34 -11.73 20.87
N ASP A 47 -1.95 -10.59 21.44
CA ASP A 47 -2.29 -10.20 22.82
C ASP A 47 -3.62 -9.42 22.91
N LEU A 48 -4.20 -8.99 21.78
CA LEU A 48 -5.40 -8.15 21.74
C LEU A 48 -6.45 -8.66 20.72
N PRO A 49 -7.40 -9.52 21.12
CA PRO A 49 -8.41 -10.08 20.22
C PRO A 49 -9.35 -9.02 19.60
N GLU A 50 -9.39 -7.82 20.18
CA GLU A 50 -10.16 -6.66 19.70
C GLU A 50 -9.59 -6.07 18.39
N LEU A 51 -8.34 -6.39 18.03
CA LEU A 51 -7.74 -5.91 16.78
C LEU A 51 -8.24 -6.65 15.54
N ALA A 52 -8.75 -7.89 15.68
CA ALA A 52 -9.26 -8.67 14.55
C ALA A 52 -10.41 -7.98 13.80
N PRO A 53 -11.49 -7.50 14.46
CA PRO A 53 -12.55 -6.77 13.77
C PRO A 53 -12.07 -5.42 13.21
N LEU A 54 -11.13 -4.73 13.89
CA LEU A 54 -10.57 -3.46 13.41
C LEU A 54 -9.72 -3.66 12.15
N LEU A 55 -8.95 -4.75 12.09
CA LEU A 55 -8.18 -5.13 10.91
C LEU A 55 -9.12 -5.30 9.73
N VAL A 56 -10.18 -6.11 9.86
CA VAL A 56 -11.17 -6.35 8.79
C VAL A 56 -11.90 -5.06 8.39
N ALA A 57 -12.16 -4.17 9.35
CA ALA A 57 -12.89 -2.93 9.11
C ALA A 57 -12.04 -1.86 8.40
N ALA A 58 -10.83 -1.60 8.89
CA ALA A 58 -10.03 -0.41 8.55
C ALA A 58 -8.62 -0.73 8.02
N GLY A 59 -8.10 -1.94 8.20
CA GLY A 59 -6.71 -2.32 7.95
C GLY A 59 -6.30 -2.48 6.48
N VAL A 60 -6.68 -1.56 5.58
CA VAL A 60 -6.26 -1.61 4.17
C VAL A 60 -4.76 -1.47 4.01
N CYS A 61 -4.22 -2.07 2.94
CA CYS A 61 -2.79 -2.12 2.68
C CYS A 61 -2.21 -0.94 1.88
N PHE A 62 -2.96 0.15 1.73
CA PHE A 62 -2.51 1.33 0.98
C PHE A 62 -2.43 2.58 1.86
N GLY A 63 -1.55 3.49 1.44
CA GLY A 63 -1.10 4.65 2.21
C GLY A 63 0.26 5.11 1.68
N PHE A 64 0.99 5.89 2.46
CA PHE A 64 2.30 6.43 2.08
C PHE A 64 3.48 5.69 2.75
N ALA A 65 3.26 4.47 3.25
CA ALA A 65 4.31 3.55 3.69
C ALA A 65 4.25 2.23 2.90
N ASP A 66 5.10 1.27 3.27
CA ASP A 66 5.03 -0.08 2.71
C ASP A 66 3.68 -0.76 3.07
N PRO A 67 3.21 -1.71 2.26
CA PRO A 67 1.90 -2.34 2.45
C PRO A 67 1.67 -2.94 3.84
N THR A 68 2.69 -3.55 4.46
CA THR A 68 2.59 -4.18 5.78
C THR A 68 2.47 -3.12 6.87
N THR A 69 3.30 -2.06 6.84
CA THR A 69 3.20 -0.93 7.77
C THR A 69 1.85 -0.23 7.65
N ASN A 70 1.31 -0.05 6.44
CA ASN A 70 -0.02 0.54 6.24
C ASN A 70 -1.11 -0.31 6.91
N ILE A 71 -1.10 -1.65 6.74
CA ILE A 71 -2.08 -2.53 7.38
C ILE A 71 -2.09 -2.33 8.90
N ILE A 72 -0.91 -2.32 9.51
CA ILE A 72 -0.76 -2.17 10.97
C ILE A 72 -1.21 -0.77 11.40
N ALA A 73 -0.68 0.28 10.76
CA ALA A 73 -0.98 1.66 11.12
C ALA A 73 -2.47 2.00 10.96
N ASN A 74 -3.10 1.56 9.87
CA ASN A 74 -4.52 1.81 9.60
C ASN A 74 -5.41 1.09 10.61
N THR A 75 -5.04 -0.13 11.00
CA THR A 75 -5.73 -0.89 12.05
C THR A 75 -5.65 -0.19 13.40
N LEU A 76 -4.46 0.26 13.79
CA LEU A 76 -4.23 0.95 15.06
C LEU A 76 -4.86 2.34 15.11
N SER A 77 -4.89 3.06 13.99
CA SER A 77 -5.51 4.39 13.91
C SER A 77 -7.03 4.35 14.15
N PHE A 78 -7.63 3.17 13.98
CA PHE A 78 -9.05 2.94 14.25
C PHE A 78 -9.32 2.38 15.66
N LEU A 79 -8.27 2.18 16.48
CA LEU A 79 -8.41 1.71 17.85
C LEU A 79 -9.01 2.82 18.74
N PRO A 80 -10.09 2.56 19.49
CA PRO A 80 -10.66 3.55 20.38
C PRO A 80 -9.70 3.88 21.54
N PRO A 81 -9.61 5.16 21.98
CA PRO A 81 -8.68 5.59 23.02
C PRO A 81 -8.91 4.93 24.39
N ASP A 82 -10.12 4.44 24.66
CA ASP A 82 -10.55 3.90 25.97
C ASP A 82 -10.01 2.50 26.33
N HIS A 83 -9.40 1.79 25.38
CA HIS A 83 -8.82 0.46 25.63
C HIS A 83 -7.39 0.53 26.21
N SER A 84 -6.77 1.71 26.24
CA SER A 84 -5.42 1.91 26.77
C SER A 84 -5.35 1.96 28.31
N ALA A 85 -6.48 2.03 29.03
CA ALA A 85 -6.52 2.37 30.46
C ALA A 85 -7.27 1.41 31.41
N LYS A 86 -7.76 0.24 30.98
CA LYS A 86 -8.46 -0.70 31.89
C LYS A 86 -7.67 -1.97 32.19
N LYS A 87 -6.96 -1.93 33.32
CA LYS A 87 -6.39 -3.11 34.02
C LYS A 87 -7.51 -4.07 34.47
N ARG A 88 -7.30 -5.38 34.21
CA ARG A 88 -7.90 -6.58 34.85
C ARG A 88 -9.34 -6.92 34.40
N LYS A 89 -9.72 -8.18 34.14
CA LYS A 89 -9.48 -9.43 34.90
C LYS A 89 -9.44 -10.66 33.97
N ARG A 90 -8.46 -11.52 34.20
CA ARG A 90 -8.38 -12.89 33.68
C ARG A 90 -9.65 -13.68 34.05
N LYS A 91 -10.38 -14.20 33.05
CA LYS A 91 -11.17 -15.43 33.19
C LYS A 91 -10.83 -16.33 32.02
N THR A 92 -10.07 -17.37 32.34
CA THR A 92 -9.76 -18.52 31.50
C THR A 92 -11.06 -19.23 31.09
N LYS A 93 -11.32 -19.28 29.80
CA LYS A 93 -11.80 -20.48 29.11
C LYS A 93 -10.98 -20.58 27.84
N ALA A 94 -10.31 -21.72 27.64
CA ALA A 94 -9.61 -22.03 26.40
C ALA A 94 -10.64 -21.99 25.27
N ALA A 95 -10.70 -20.87 24.56
CA ALA A 95 -11.46 -20.72 23.33
C ALA A 95 -10.62 -21.34 22.21
N PRO A 96 -11.25 -22.04 21.26
CA PRO A 96 -10.54 -22.70 20.17
C PRO A 96 -9.71 -21.63 19.46
N SER A 97 -8.45 -21.97 19.18
CA SER A 97 -7.40 -21.08 18.70
C SER A 97 -7.90 -19.90 17.87
N ALA A 98 -7.37 -18.70 18.13
CA ALA A 98 -7.34 -17.57 17.20
C ALA A 98 -6.74 -17.90 15.81
N ALA A 99 -6.41 -19.17 15.55
CA ALA A 99 -5.66 -19.71 14.44
C ALA A 99 -6.49 -20.52 13.42
N ALA A 100 -7.74 -20.90 13.69
CA ALA A 100 -8.49 -21.79 12.79
C ALA A 100 -9.34 -21.08 11.72
N ALA A 101 -9.83 -19.86 11.99
CA ALA A 101 -10.86 -19.25 11.14
C ALA A 101 -10.99 -17.73 11.31
N ARG A 102 -9.87 -16.98 11.24
CA ARG A 102 -9.92 -15.64 10.62
C ARG A 102 -10.37 -15.92 9.19
N SER A 103 -11.66 -15.88 8.90
CA SER A 103 -12.20 -16.64 7.78
C SER A 103 -11.47 -16.26 6.49
N SER A 104 -11.12 -17.23 5.66
CA SER A 104 -10.54 -16.96 4.33
C SER A 104 -11.39 -15.97 3.54
N SER A 105 -12.67 -15.83 3.89
CA SER A 105 -13.62 -14.88 3.30
C SER A 105 -13.40 -13.44 3.77
N GLU A 106 -13.17 -13.17 5.06
CA GLU A 106 -12.98 -11.80 5.58
C GLU A 106 -11.64 -11.21 5.14
N THR A 107 -10.58 -12.02 5.23
CA THR A 107 -9.25 -11.62 4.73
C THR A 107 -9.25 -11.41 3.21
N ARG A 108 -10.03 -12.20 2.48
CA ARG A 108 -10.26 -11.98 1.05
C ARG A 108 -11.05 -10.69 0.78
N ALA A 109 -12.09 -10.42 1.55
CA ALA A 109 -12.91 -9.21 1.37
C ALA A 109 -12.08 -7.94 1.59
N ILE A 110 -11.20 -7.91 2.59
CA ILE A 110 -10.32 -6.76 2.81
C ILE A 110 -9.20 -6.66 1.78
N ALA A 111 -8.67 -7.79 1.28
CA ALA A 111 -7.72 -7.78 0.18
C ALA A 111 -8.34 -7.20 -1.10
N GLU A 112 -9.59 -7.56 -1.40
CA GLU A 112 -10.34 -7.01 -2.52
C GLU A 112 -10.58 -5.49 -2.35
N ARG A 113 -10.99 -5.05 -1.15
CA ARG A 113 -11.12 -3.61 -0.82
C ARG A 113 -9.81 -2.85 -0.98
N SER A 114 -8.71 -3.45 -0.55
CA SER A 114 -7.37 -2.85 -0.65
C SER A 114 -6.95 -2.71 -2.10
N LEU A 115 -7.20 -3.73 -2.92
CA LEU A 115 -6.94 -3.68 -4.36
C LEU A 115 -7.81 -2.62 -5.06
N GLU A 116 -9.10 -2.53 -4.72
CA GLU A 116 -10.00 -1.49 -5.22
C GLU A 116 -9.45 -0.10 -4.91
N GLY A 117 -9.04 0.15 -3.66
CA GLY A 117 -8.43 1.42 -3.26
C GLY A 117 -7.15 1.76 -4.03
N LEU A 118 -6.24 0.78 -4.19
CA LEU A 118 -4.99 0.97 -4.94
C LEU A 118 -5.23 1.31 -6.41
N VAL A 119 -6.13 0.58 -7.07
CA VAL A 119 -6.50 0.84 -8.46
C VAL A 119 -7.16 2.21 -8.58
N THR A 120 -8.07 2.56 -7.68
CA THR A 120 -8.69 3.88 -7.68
C THR A 120 -7.66 4.97 -7.46
N PHE A 121 -6.71 4.82 -6.53
CA PHE A 121 -5.66 5.81 -6.31
C PHE A 121 -4.90 6.10 -7.61
N LEU A 122 -4.39 5.05 -8.27
CA LEU A 122 -3.58 5.21 -9.47
C LEU A 122 -4.38 5.82 -10.63
N THR A 123 -5.63 5.40 -10.81
CA THR A 123 -6.50 5.91 -11.88
C THR A 123 -7.03 7.33 -11.60
N SER A 124 -7.19 7.72 -10.34
CA SER A 124 -7.54 9.09 -9.92
C SER A 124 -6.35 10.04 -9.99
N TYR A 125 -5.16 9.59 -9.58
CA TYR A 125 -3.95 10.42 -9.60
C TYR A 125 -3.44 10.62 -11.03
N PHE A 126 -3.27 9.54 -11.78
CA PHE A 126 -2.82 9.60 -13.17
C PHE A 126 -4.02 9.63 -14.10
N ARG A 127 -4.41 10.84 -14.51
CA ARG A 127 -5.49 10.98 -15.50
C ARG A 127 -5.20 10.12 -16.73
N TYR A 128 -6.25 9.49 -17.23
CA TYR A 128 -6.24 8.59 -18.38
C TYR A 128 -5.39 7.31 -18.20
N LEU A 129 -5.00 6.94 -16.97
CA LEU A 129 -4.46 5.60 -16.72
C LEU A 129 -5.61 4.57 -16.76
N PRO A 130 -5.62 3.62 -17.70
CA PRO A 130 -6.66 2.61 -17.72
C PRO A 130 -6.42 1.56 -16.62
N THR A 131 -7.51 0.96 -16.12
CA THR A 131 -7.48 -0.03 -15.02
C THR A 131 -6.52 -1.20 -15.27
N TRP A 132 -6.46 -1.71 -16.51
CA TRP A 132 -5.59 -2.83 -16.85
C TRP A 132 -4.10 -2.47 -16.71
N ASP A 133 -3.74 -1.22 -16.99
CA ASP A 133 -2.37 -0.74 -16.87
C ASP A 133 -2.03 -0.44 -15.40
N ALA A 134 -2.98 0.11 -14.64
CA ALA A 134 -2.85 0.24 -13.17
C ALA A 134 -2.57 -1.13 -12.50
N LEU A 135 -3.33 -2.17 -12.86
CA LEU A 135 -3.10 -3.53 -12.38
C LEU A 135 -1.73 -4.07 -12.80
N ARG A 136 -1.27 -3.76 -14.02
CA ARG A 136 0.08 -4.15 -14.48
C ARG A 136 1.17 -3.53 -13.60
N TYR A 137 1.09 -2.23 -13.32
CA TYR A 137 2.08 -1.55 -12.46
C TYR A 137 2.02 -2.04 -11.00
N LEU A 138 0.81 -2.25 -10.45
CA LEU A 138 0.67 -2.80 -9.09
C LEU A 138 1.32 -4.17 -8.98
N ARG A 139 1.15 -5.04 -9.98
CA ARG A 139 1.82 -6.34 -10.00
C ARG A 139 3.35 -6.20 -10.04
N LEU A 140 3.88 -5.29 -10.86
CA LEU A 140 5.33 -5.05 -10.96
C LEU A 140 5.91 -4.45 -9.68
N ALA A 141 5.13 -3.63 -8.97
CA ALA A 141 5.50 -2.98 -7.74
C ALA A 141 5.30 -3.86 -6.48
N ASN A 142 4.98 -5.14 -6.64
CA ASN A 142 4.54 -6.00 -5.53
C ASN A 142 3.42 -5.38 -4.70
N THR A 143 2.53 -4.59 -5.30
CA THR A 143 1.43 -3.91 -4.62
C THR A 143 1.83 -2.75 -3.71
N ASP A 144 3.09 -2.31 -3.75
CA ASP A 144 3.51 -1.07 -3.11
C ASP A 144 3.06 0.13 -3.96
N LEU A 145 2.30 1.02 -3.32
CA LEU A 145 1.69 2.17 -3.99
C LEU A 145 2.74 3.16 -4.50
N LEU A 146 3.73 3.49 -3.68
CA LEU A 146 4.74 4.49 -4.02
C LEU A 146 5.69 3.97 -5.10
N VAL A 147 6.02 2.68 -5.05
CA VAL A 147 6.78 2.02 -6.12
C VAL A 147 5.98 1.99 -7.41
N ALA A 148 4.68 1.69 -7.37
CA ALA A 148 3.83 1.71 -8.56
C ALA A 148 3.73 3.11 -9.19
N VAL A 149 3.51 4.14 -8.37
CA VAL A 149 3.55 5.54 -8.80
C VAL A 149 4.88 5.85 -9.47
N ARG A 150 6.00 5.46 -8.86
CA ARG A 150 7.33 5.70 -9.42
C ARG A 150 7.50 5.02 -10.77
N LEU A 151 7.09 3.76 -10.91
CA LEU A 151 7.17 3.04 -12.19
C LEU A 151 6.35 3.73 -13.29
N ILE A 152 5.17 4.27 -12.96
CA ILE A 152 4.34 5.01 -13.92
C ILE A 152 5.03 6.29 -14.37
N GLU A 153 5.62 7.06 -13.46
CA GLU A 153 6.38 8.27 -13.80
C GLU A 153 7.54 7.97 -14.75
N LEU A 154 8.31 6.92 -14.44
CA LEU A 154 9.45 6.50 -15.25
C LEU A 154 8.99 6.09 -16.65
N ASN A 155 7.88 5.36 -16.76
CA ASN A 155 7.36 4.90 -18.05
C ASN A 155 6.69 6.03 -18.87
N ARG A 156 6.05 7.01 -18.23
CA ARG A 156 5.42 8.15 -18.91
C ARG A 156 6.41 9.23 -19.33
N GLY A 157 7.68 9.12 -18.94
CA GLY A 157 8.72 10.08 -19.32
C GLY A 157 8.66 11.40 -18.54
N CYS A 158 8.09 11.41 -17.33
CA CYS A 158 7.96 12.60 -16.46
C CYS A 158 9.32 13.03 -15.85
N TYR A 159 10.37 13.16 -16.66
CA TYR A 159 11.72 13.52 -16.23
C TYR A 159 12.05 15.00 -16.41
N ASN A 160 11.19 15.79 -17.06
CA ASN A 160 11.59 17.10 -17.57
C ASN A 160 11.35 18.28 -16.61
N THR A 161 10.61 18.12 -15.52
CA THR A 161 10.50 19.16 -14.48
C THR A 161 10.35 18.54 -13.09
N LYS A 162 10.95 19.15 -12.05
CA LYS A 162 10.76 18.72 -10.64
C LYS A 162 9.30 18.88 -10.17
N GLU A 163 8.51 19.69 -10.89
CA GLU A 163 7.12 20.02 -10.60
C GLU A 163 6.13 18.91 -10.99
N GLU A 164 6.51 18.02 -11.91
CA GLU A 164 5.67 16.90 -12.36
C GLU A 164 5.87 15.61 -11.56
N ARG A 165 6.79 15.61 -10.58
CA ARG A 165 7.00 14.45 -9.71
C ARG A 165 5.92 14.35 -8.66
N PHE A 166 5.61 13.13 -8.28
CA PHE A 166 4.72 12.78 -7.20
C PHE A 166 5.19 13.43 -5.90
N GLN A 167 4.31 14.23 -5.34
CA GLN A 167 4.48 14.85 -4.04
C GLN A 167 3.37 14.32 -3.14
N ILE A 168 3.77 13.66 -2.05
CA ILE A 168 2.85 13.12 -1.04
C ILE A 168 1.90 14.23 -0.58
N SER A 169 2.43 15.40 -0.25
CA SER A 169 1.71 16.59 0.24
C SER A 169 0.85 17.31 -0.81
N SER A 170 0.84 16.87 -2.06
CA SER A 170 0.05 17.55 -3.11
C SER A 170 -1.45 17.38 -2.92
N TYR A 171 -2.22 18.37 -3.39
CA TYR A 171 -3.68 18.28 -3.45
C TYR A 171 -4.15 17.08 -4.29
N ALA A 172 -3.44 16.76 -5.38
CA ALA A 172 -3.73 15.61 -6.23
C ALA A 172 -3.55 14.28 -5.48
N ALA A 173 -2.48 14.12 -4.72
CA ALA A 173 -2.25 12.92 -3.90
C ALA A 173 -3.31 12.78 -2.81
N ARG A 174 -3.69 13.90 -2.15
CA ARG A 174 -4.79 13.91 -1.18
C ARG A 174 -6.12 13.49 -1.82
N ALA A 175 -6.49 14.09 -2.95
CA ALA A 175 -7.73 13.78 -3.64
C ALA A 175 -7.78 12.33 -4.11
N ALA A 176 -6.68 11.82 -4.69
CA ALA A 176 -6.58 10.42 -5.10
C ALA A 176 -6.68 9.47 -3.89
N LEU A 177 -6.07 9.81 -2.75
CA LEU A 177 -6.18 9.02 -1.53
C LEU A 177 -7.61 9.04 -0.96
N THR A 178 -8.31 10.17 -1.03
CA THR A 178 -9.74 10.25 -0.67
C THR A 178 -10.58 9.33 -1.55
N CYS A 179 -10.40 9.36 -2.88
CA CYS A 179 -11.11 8.47 -3.80
C CYS A 179 -10.82 7.00 -3.51
N ALA A 180 -9.56 6.67 -3.21
CA ALA A 180 -9.12 5.34 -2.83
C ALA A 180 -9.79 4.85 -1.54
N ALA A 181 -9.81 5.70 -0.51
CA ALA A 181 -10.45 5.40 0.77
C ALA A 181 -11.96 5.17 0.62
N SER A 182 -12.64 6.01 -0.17
CA SER A 182 -14.07 5.83 -0.48
C SER A 182 -14.33 4.53 -1.23
N SER A 183 -13.51 4.20 -2.24
CA SER A 183 -13.65 2.94 -3.01
C SER A 183 -13.41 1.71 -2.14
N ALA A 184 -12.43 1.78 -1.25
CA ALA A 184 -12.11 0.73 -0.30
C ALA A 184 -13.08 0.66 0.90
N ARG A 185 -14.14 1.48 0.92
CA ARG A 185 -15.16 1.52 1.98
C ARG A 185 -14.54 1.78 3.36
N GLN A 186 -13.54 2.65 3.43
CA GLN A 186 -12.85 2.95 4.69
C GLN A 186 -13.79 3.64 5.70
N PRO A 187 -13.84 3.18 6.96
CA PRO A 187 -14.53 3.91 8.01
C PRO A 187 -13.75 5.19 8.34
N ASN A 188 -14.47 6.30 8.56
CA ASN A 188 -13.87 7.61 8.88
C ASN A 188 -12.75 8.02 7.90
N VAL A 189 -13.14 8.33 6.66
CA VAL A 189 -12.21 8.74 5.60
C VAL A 189 -11.30 9.88 6.04
N ASP A 190 -11.83 10.92 6.70
CA ASP A 190 -11.01 12.06 7.12
C ASP A 190 -9.92 11.68 8.13
N GLY A 191 -10.26 10.83 9.10
CA GLY A 191 -9.30 10.28 10.05
C GLY A 191 -8.22 9.44 9.38
N PHE A 192 -8.61 8.57 8.43
CA PHE A 192 -7.67 7.77 7.64
C PHE A 192 -6.69 8.65 6.83
N ILE A 193 -7.20 9.70 6.17
CA ILE A 193 -6.36 10.63 5.42
C ILE A 193 -5.39 11.35 6.37
N ALA A 194 -5.87 11.91 7.48
CA ALA A 194 -5.02 12.60 8.45
C ALA A 194 -3.91 11.68 9.00
N ALA A 195 -4.25 10.44 9.36
CA ALA A 195 -3.29 9.44 9.85
C ALA A 195 -2.25 9.10 8.78
N SER A 196 -2.66 8.88 7.53
CA SER A 196 -1.77 8.57 6.41
C SER A 196 -0.73 9.67 6.18
N PHE A 197 -1.16 10.94 6.19
CA PHE A 197 -0.28 12.10 6.04
C PHE A 197 0.64 12.29 7.24
N SER A 198 0.12 12.11 8.46
CA SER A 198 0.94 12.19 9.68
C SER A 198 2.05 11.14 9.68
N LEU A 199 1.72 9.90 9.31
CA LEU A 199 2.68 8.81 9.20
C LEU A 199 3.75 9.09 8.14
N ALA A 200 3.35 9.62 6.97
CA ALA A 200 4.29 10.02 5.93
C ALA A 200 5.29 11.07 6.42
N SER A 201 4.79 12.13 7.09
CA SER A 201 5.63 13.19 7.66
C SER A 201 6.61 12.65 8.71
N HIS A 202 6.16 11.71 9.55
CA HIS A 202 7.03 11.06 10.54
C HIS A 202 8.11 10.21 9.87
N LEU A 203 7.77 9.43 8.84
CA LEU A 203 8.75 8.64 8.10
C LEU A 203 9.77 9.51 7.37
N GLU A 204 9.33 10.62 6.79
CA GLU A 204 10.22 11.61 6.17
C GLU A 204 11.19 12.21 7.18
N PHE A 205 10.68 12.63 8.35
CA PHE A 205 11.49 13.14 9.44
C PHE A 205 12.54 12.12 9.93
N VAL A 206 12.13 10.86 10.16
CA VAL A 206 13.04 9.79 10.59
C VAL A 206 14.11 9.52 9.54
N THR A 207 13.72 9.43 8.27
CA THR A 207 14.66 9.19 7.16
C THR A 207 15.69 10.31 7.06
N GLN A 208 15.24 11.58 7.18
CA GLN A 208 16.13 12.73 7.16
C GLN A 208 17.09 12.74 8.36
N ALA A 209 16.61 12.40 9.56
CA ALA A 209 17.44 12.29 10.75
C ALA A 209 18.51 11.19 10.63
N VAL A 210 18.15 10.02 10.09
CA VAL A 210 19.10 8.92 9.84
C VAL A 210 20.16 9.32 8.82
N ILE A 211 19.78 9.99 7.73
CA ILE A 211 20.74 10.50 6.73
C ILE A 211 21.69 11.53 7.34
N ILE A 212 21.19 12.42 8.18
CA ILE A 212 22.03 13.42 8.88
C ILE A 212 22.98 12.72 9.86
N ALA A 213 22.51 11.72 10.60
CA ALA A 213 23.32 10.93 11.52
C ALA A 213 24.42 10.14 10.79
N ASP A 214 24.11 9.50 9.65
CA ASP A 214 25.09 8.78 8.83
C ASP A 214 26.15 9.74 8.24
N ARG A 215 25.73 10.93 7.80
CA ARG A 215 26.66 11.99 7.34
C ARG A 215 27.53 12.53 8.49
N GLY A 216 26.99 12.63 9.70
CA GLY A 216 27.74 13.00 10.89
C GLY A 216 28.78 11.95 11.26
N LEU A 217 28.40 10.67 11.23
CA LEU A 217 29.29 9.54 11.50
C LEU A 217 30.43 9.45 10.47
N ARG A 218 30.12 9.60 9.17
CA ARG A 218 31.12 9.63 8.10
C ARG A 218 32.07 10.83 8.21
N ARG A 219 31.59 12.00 8.66
CA ARG A 219 32.43 13.18 8.86
C ARG A 219 33.34 13.05 10.10
N SER A 220 32.88 12.40 11.16
CA SER A 220 33.72 12.11 12.33
C SER A 220 34.79 11.05 12.03
N CYS A 221 34.52 10.07 11.16
CA CYS A 221 35.55 9.11 10.73
C CYS A 221 36.66 9.76 9.88
N CYS A 222 36.37 10.81 9.11
CA CYS A 222 37.40 11.53 8.35
C CYS A 222 38.26 12.49 9.20
N PHE A 223 37.97 12.67 10.49
CA PHE A 223 38.73 13.56 11.40
C PHE A 223 39.66 12.81 12.36
N LEU A 224 39.76 11.48 12.23
CA LEU A 224 40.62 10.61 13.07
C LEU A 224 41.85 10.07 12.33
N GLU A 225 42.11 10.53 11.09
CA GLU A 225 43.36 10.26 10.37
C GLU A 225 44.11 11.58 10.11
N PHE A 226 44.70 12.18 11.14
CA PHE A 226 45.86 13.07 11.05
C PHE A 226 46.59 13.14 12.39
#